data_AF-A0A8X7TS60-F1
#
_entry.id   AF-A0A8X7TS60-F1
#
_cell.length_a   1.000
_cell.length_b   1.000
_cell.length_c   1.000
_cell.angle_alpha   90.00
_cell.angle_beta   90.00
_cell.angle_gamma   90.00
#
_symmetry.space_group_name_H-M   'P 1'
#
loop_
_entity.id
_entity.type
_entity.pdbx_description
1 polymer ?
#
loop_
_entity_poly.entity_id
_entity_poly.type
_entity_poly.pdbx_seq_one_letter_code
_entity_poly.pdbx_strand_id
1 'polypeptide(L)'
;MLACIDMAHREVAREAVRKSMVLLKNGKTNVDTVIPLQRNVKKIVVAGAHANNMGWQCGGFTLTWQGFNGTGENIGRNKAMQLPTGKTRANQN
;
A
#
# COMPACT_ATOMS: atom_id res chain seq x y z
N MET A 1 7.76 8.59 -8.62
CA MET A 1 7.01 9.01 -7.40
C MET A 1 6.83 10.54 -7.28
N LEU A 2 7.45 11.37 -8.13
CA LEU A 2 7.10 12.81 -8.22
C LEU A 2 5.67 13.07 -8.77
N ALA A 3 5.00 12.06 -9.31
CA ALA A 3 3.67 12.19 -9.92
C ALA A 3 2.51 12.39 -8.90
N CYS A 4 2.74 12.19 -7.60
CA CYS A 4 1.72 12.29 -6.56
C CYS A 4 1.79 13.59 -5.74
N ILE A 5 2.45 14.64 -6.23
CA ILE A 5 2.45 15.94 -5.53
C ILE A 5 1.10 16.64 -5.76
N ASP A 6 0.50 16.46 -6.95
CA ASP A 6 -0.82 17.01 -7.27
C ASP A 6 -1.95 16.13 -6.70
N MET A 7 -2.90 16.78 -6.03
CA MET A 7 -4.11 16.16 -5.50
C MET A 7 -4.99 15.56 -6.60
N ALA A 8 -5.00 16.16 -7.80
CA ALA A 8 -5.76 15.65 -8.93
C ALA A 8 -5.29 14.24 -9.34
N HIS A 9 -3.98 14.04 -9.44
CA HIS A 9 -3.42 12.71 -9.76
C HIS A 9 -3.69 11.69 -8.66
N ARG A 10 -3.67 12.11 -7.38
CA ARG A 10 -4.00 11.22 -6.26
C ARG A 10 -5.45 10.76 -6.31
N GLU A 11 -6.39 11.63 -6.69
CA GLU A 11 -7.80 11.23 -6.76
C GLU A 11 -8.05 10.25 -7.91
N VAL A 12 -7.45 10.48 -9.08
CA VAL A 12 -7.51 9.52 -10.20
C VAL A 12 -6.92 8.18 -9.79
N ALA A 13 -5.76 8.16 -9.12
CA ALA A 13 -5.16 6.93 -8.61
C ALA A 13 -6.08 6.23 -7.59
N ARG A 14 -6.73 6.99 -6.69
CA ARG A 14 -7.67 6.44 -5.71
C ARG A 14 -8.91 5.84 -6.38
N GLU A 15 -9.43 6.46 -7.44
CA GLU A 15 -10.50 5.90 -8.25
C GLU A 15 -10.08 4.60 -8.93
N ALA A 16 -8.88 4.56 -9.53
CA ALA A 16 -8.34 3.37 -10.17
C ALA A 16 -8.20 2.21 -9.18
N VAL A 17 -7.71 2.46 -7.96
CA VAL A 17 -7.64 1.45 -6.89
C VAL A 17 -9.02 0.87 -6.61
N ARG A 18 -10.05 1.71 -6.40
CA ARG A 18 -11.43 1.23 -6.15
C ARG A 18 -11.97 0.36 -7.29
N LYS A 19 -11.70 0.73 -8.53
CA LYS A 19 -12.15 -0.02 -9.73
C LYS A 19 -11.37 -1.30 -9.97
N SER A 20 -10.13 -1.39 -9.49
CA SER A 20 -9.27 -2.58 -9.65
C SER A 20 -9.61 -3.73 -8.70
N MET A 21 -10.34 -3.46 -7.61
CA MET A 21 -10.65 -4.47 -6.60
C MET A 21 -11.69 -5.48 -7.11
N VAL A 22 -11.42 -6.77 -6.93
CA VAL A 22 -12.34 -7.86 -7.27
C VAL A 22 -12.89 -8.50 -6.01
N LEU A 23 -14.21 -8.52 -5.86
CA LEU A 23 -14.89 -9.14 -4.73
C LEU A 23 -15.06 -10.65 -4.98
N LEU A 24 -14.22 -11.45 -4.33
CA LEU A 24 -14.26 -12.91 -4.49
C LEU A 24 -15.34 -13.59 -3.63
N LYS A 25 -15.65 -13.04 -2.45
CA LYS A 25 -16.62 -13.60 -1.52
C LYS A 25 -17.20 -12.50 -0.62
N ASN A 26 -18.52 -12.52 -0.40
CA ASN A 26 -19.21 -11.58 0.49
C ASN A 26 -20.22 -12.36 1.34
N GLY A 27 -19.86 -12.74 2.57
CA GLY A 27 -20.70 -13.60 3.41
C GLY A 27 -20.31 -15.09 3.36
N LYS A 28 -20.84 -15.89 4.30
CA LYS A 28 -20.61 -17.33 4.34
C LYS A 28 -21.56 -18.08 3.41
N THR A 29 -22.79 -17.60 3.31
CA THR A 29 -23.83 -18.10 2.42
C THR A 29 -24.16 -17.06 1.34
N ASN A 30 -24.99 -17.42 0.37
CA ASN A 30 -25.41 -16.51 -0.71
C ASN A 30 -26.42 -15.44 -0.25
N VAL A 31 -26.85 -15.46 1.02
CA VAL A 31 -27.84 -14.53 1.58
C VAL A 31 -27.18 -13.54 2.54
N ASP A 32 -26.04 -13.90 3.12
CA ASP A 32 -25.32 -13.04 4.05
C ASP A 32 -24.49 -12.00 3.29
N THR A 33 -24.49 -10.74 3.75
CA THR A 33 -23.61 -9.70 3.21
C THR A 33 -22.79 -9.08 4.35
N VAL A 34 -21.48 -8.95 4.15
CA VAL A 34 -20.55 -8.37 5.13
C VAL A 34 -20.11 -6.98 4.72
N ILE A 35 -19.85 -6.79 3.43
CA ILE A 35 -19.53 -5.48 2.86
C ILE A 35 -20.75 -4.91 2.13
N PRO A 36 -21.00 -3.58 2.23
CA PRO A 36 -20.14 -2.56 2.85
C PRO A 36 -20.21 -2.53 4.39
N LEU A 37 -19.05 -2.33 5.03
CA LEU A 37 -18.98 -2.16 6.49
C LEU A 37 -19.68 -0.86 6.91
N GLN A 38 -20.38 -0.89 8.04
CA GLN A 38 -20.96 0.31 8.63
C GLN A 38 -19.85 1.27 9.06
N ARG A 39 -19.98 2.55 8.70
CA ARG A 39 -18.99 3.59 9.06
C ARG A 39 -19.04 3.95 10.54
N ASN A 40 -20.23 3.88 11.14
CA ASN A 40 -20.48 4.25 12.52
C ASN A 40 -20.50 3.02 13.41
N VAL A 41 -19.32 2.46 13.69
CA VAL A 41 -19.15 1.30 14.57
C VAL A 41 -18.27 1.67 15.77
N LYS A 42 -18.51 1.05 16.92
CA LYS A 42 -17.80 1.37 18.17
C LYS A 42 -16.30 1.05 18.10
N LYS A 43 -15.91 0.04 17.31
CA LYS A 43 -14.52 -0.41 17.19
C LYS A 43 -14.30 -1.18 15.89
N ILE A 44 -13.20 -0.90 15.21
CA ILE A 44 -12.68 -1.67 14.07
C ILE A 44 -11.28 -2.13 14.45
N VAL A 45 -10.96 -3.39 14.16
CA VAL A 45 -9.60 -3.91 14.30
C VAL A 45 -9.06 -4.17 12.90
N VAL A 46 -7.92 -3.58 12.58
CA VAL A 46 -7.19 -3.83 11.34
C VAL A 46 -5.98 -4.70 11.70
N ALA A 47 -5.88 -5.87 11.09
CA ALA A 47 -4.85 -6.85 11.41
C ALA A 47 -4.24 -7.44 10.14
N GLY A 48 -3.10 -8.11 10.30
CA GLY A 48 -2.32 -8.71 9.22
C GLY A 48 -1.07 -7.91 8.88
N ALA A 49 -0.03 -8.59 8.40
CA ALA A 49 1.29 -7.99 8.21
C ALA A 49 1.31 -6.87 7.14
N HIS A 50 0.36 -6.90 6.19
CA HIS A 50 0.25 -5.93 5.09
C HIS A 50 -0.58 -4.68 5.45
N ALA A 51 -1.26 -4.68 6.61
CA ALA A 51 -2.22 -3.64 7.00
C ALA A 51 -1.59 -2.23 7.10
N ASN A 52 -0.34 -2.14 7.56
CA ASN A 52 0.40 -0.89 7.70
C ASN A 52 1.75 -0.95 6.97
N ASN A 53 1.74 -1.34 5.69
CA ASN A 53 2.96 -1.53 4.90
C ASN A 53 2.79 -0.98 3.47
N MET A 54 3.26 0.24 3.24
CA MET A 54 3.16 0.88 1.92
C MET A 54 4.00 0.15 0.87
N GLY A 55 5.18 -0.33 1.25
CA GLY A 55 6.05 -1.08 0.34
C GLY A 55 5.38 -2.32 -0.23
N TRP A 56 4.66 -3.07 0.59
CA TRP A 56 3.93 -4.26 0.14
C TRP A 56 2.64 -3.93 -0.63
N GLN A 57 2.00 -2.80 -0.33
CA GLN A 57 0.83 -2.34 -1.10
C GLN A 57 1.21 -1.86 -2.50
N CYS A 58 2.38 -1.25 -2.66
CA CYS A 58 2.85 -0.73 -3.95
C CYS A 58 3.65 -1.76 -4.77
N GLY A 59 4.33 -2.70 -4.11
CA GLY A 59 5.12 -3.74 -4.76
C GLY A 59 6.43 -3.23 -5.38
N GLY A 60 6.91 -3.99 -6.37
CA GLY A 60 8.13 -3.67 -7.14
C GLY A 60 8.00 -2.36 -7.92
N PHE A 61 9.12 -1.86 -8.44
CA PHE A 61 9.21 -0.60 -9.19
C PHE A 61 8.72 0.65 -8.44
N THR A 62 8.47 0.54 -7.14
CA THR A 62 8.12 1.66 -6.28
C THR A 62 9.33 2.02 -5.43
N LEU A 63 9.91 3.19 -5.70
CA LEU A 63 11.19 3.70 -5.15
C LEU A 63 12.42 2.88 -5.56
N THR A 64 12.37 1.55 -5.46
CA THR A 64 13.42 0.65 -5.94
C THR A 64 12.85 -0.37 -6.92
N TRP A 65 13.72 -1.03 -7.67
CA TRP A 65 13.32 -2.07 -8.61
C TRP A 65 12.57 -3.22 -7.92
N GLN A 66 13.11 -3.73 -6.81
CA GLN A 66 12.50 -4.82 -6.04
C GLN A 66 11.41 -4.34 -5.07
N GLY A 67 11.18 -3.03 -4.98
CA GLY A 67 10.33 -2.42 -3.95
C GLY A 67 11.03 -2.36 -2.59
N PHE A 68 10.25 -2.24 -1.53
CA PHE A 68 10.76 -2.12 -0.16
C PHE A 68 9.74 -2.67 0.84
N ASN A 69 10.15 -2.77 2.10
CA ASN A 69 9.30 -3.17 3.23
C ASN A 69 9.09 -1.96 4.16
N GLY A 70 7.86 -1.78 4.66
CA GLY A 70 7.49 -0.74 5.64
C GLY A 70 6.91 0.51 5.00
N THR A 71 7.06 1.65 5.69
CA THR A 71 6.50 2.96 5.29
C THR A 71 7.46 3.79 4.42
N GLY A 72 8.66 3.29 4.12
CA GLY A 72 9.64 3.95 3.26
C GLY A 72 10.62 4.88 3.97
N GLU A 73 10.56 4.95 5.30
CA GLU A 73 11.48 5.73 6.13
C GLU A 73 12.91 5.16 6.12
N ASN A 74 13.05 3.82 6.09
CA ASN A 74 14.33 3.12 6.23
C ASN A 74 14.95 2.67 4.89
N ILE A 75 14.62 3.34 3.78
CA ILE A 75 15.21 3.01 2.48
C ILE A 75 16.57 3.70 2.36
N GLY A 76 17.61 2.91 2.05
CA GLY A 76 18.95 3.45 1.77
C GLY A 76 18.89 4.48 0.65
N ARG A 77 19.44 5.67 0.89
CA ARG A 77 19.51 6.76 -0.09
C ARG A 77 20.95 7.07 -0.47
N ASN A 78 21.17 7.48 -1.71
CA ASN A 78 22.48 7.99 -2.10
C ASN A 78 22.72 9.36 -1.42
N LYS A 79 23.96 9.63 -0.99
CA LYS A 79 24.26 10.90 -0.30
C LYS A 79 24.24 12.11 -1.23
N ALA A 80 24.56 11.91 -2.50
CA ALA A 80 24.69 13.00 -3.48
C ALA A 80 23.34 13.49 -4.02
N MET A 81 22.36 12.59 -4.25
CA MET A 81 21.07 12.94 -4.88
C MET A 81 19.86 12.63 -3.99
N GLN A 82 20.08 12.06 -2.79
CA GLN A 82 19.03 11.61 -1.86
C GLN A 82 18.00 10.65 -2.50
N LEU A 83 18.39 9.92 -3.53
CA LEU A 83 17.52 8.97 -4.23
C LEU A 83 17.60 7.58 -3.59
N PRO A 84 16.49 6.83 -3.53
CA PRO A 84 16.50 5.43 -3.10
C PRO A 84 17.51 4.60 -3.89
N THR A 85 18.34 3.83 -3.20
CA THR A 85 19.30 2.92 -3.84
C THR A 85 18.68 1.54 -4.02
N GLY A 86 18.72 1.00 -5.24
CA GLY A 86 18.13 -0.29 -5.59
C GLY A 86 18.79 -1.55 -5.00
N LYS A 87 19.76 -1.39 -4.10
CA LYS A 87 20.34 -2.50 -3.35
C LYS A 87 19.65 -2.55 -1.99
N THR A 88 18.71 -3.47 -1.84
CA THR A 88 18.32 -3.97 -0.53
C THR A 88 19.61 -4.32 0.22
N ARG A 89 19.97 -3.55 1.26
CA ARG A 89 20.85 -4.08 2.29
C ARG A 89 20.04 -5.11 3.06
N ALA A 90 19.88 -6.29 2.46
CA ALA A 90 19.84 -7.51 3.23
C ALA A 90 21.24 -7.66 3.84
N ASN A 91 21.27 -7.85 5.16
CA ASN A 91 22.45 -8.04 6.00
C ASN A 91 23.10 -6.76 6.59
N GLN A 92 22.60 -6.38 7.76
CA GLN A 92 23.46 -5.92 8.85
C GLN A 92 23.25 -6.94 9.97
N ASN A 93 24.25 -7.81 10.16
CA ASN A 93 24.44 -8.56 11.39
C ASN A 93 24.48 -7.60 12.58
#